data_AF-A0A356PZP4-F1
#
_entry.id   AF-A0A356PZP4-F1
#
_cell.length_a   1.000
_cell.length_b   1.000
_cell.length_c   1.000
_cell.angle_alpha   90.00
_cell.angle_beta   90.00
_cell.angle_gamma   90.00
#
_symmetry.space_group_name_H-M   'P 1'
#
loop_
_entity.id
_entity.type
_entity.pdbx_description
1 polymer ?
#
loop_
_entity_poly.entity_id
_entity_poly.type
_entity_poly.pdbx_seq_one_letter_code
_entity_poly.pdbx_strand_id
1 'polypeptide(L)'
;SGIYGGYQGWKDRPGRFRSLGDGQIDFKAIFSQLAKYDFDGWAVLEWECCIKSPEQGAAEGAVFIADHMIDQTDKAFDDFAGGARDDAQIKRMLGL
;
A
#
# COMPACT_ATOMS: atom_id res chain seq x y z
N SER A 1 22.66 18.38 -15.67
CA SER A 1 21.66 18.98 -14.75
C SER A 1 21.56 18.11 -13.51
N GLY A 2 21.53 18.67 -12.30
CA GLY A 2 21.26 17.88 -11.08
C GLY A 2 19.82 17.35 -11.03
N ILE A 3 19.43 16.70 -9.93
CA ILE A 3 18.10 16.09 -9.76
C ILE A 3 16.95 17.07 -10.06
N TYR A 4 17.08 18.35 -9.69
CA TYR A 4 16.06 19.36 -9.97
C TYR A 4 16.29 20.17 -11.26
N GLY A 5 17.17 19.72 -12.16
CA GLY A 5 17.27 20.25 -13.52
C GLY A 5 17.88 21.66 -13.67
N GLY A 6 18.28 22.33 -12.58
CA GLY A 6 18.85 23.68 -12.65
C GLY A 6 17.84 24.70 -13.19
N TYR A 7 18.16 25.36 -14.30
CA TYR A 7 17.29 26.36 -14.96
C TYR A 7 16.23 25.76 -15.90
N GLN A 8 16.12 24.43 -15.98
CA GLN A 8 15.09 23.77 -16.79
C GLN A 8 13.68 24.07 -16.27
N GLY A 9 12.72 24.17 -17.21
CA GLY A 9 11.30 24.23 -16.89
C GLY A 9 10.83 22.94 -16.20
N TRP A 10 9.78 23.03 -15.38
CA TRP A 10 9.32 21.91 -14.53
C TRP A 10 9.10 20.59 -15.26
N LYS A 11 8.58 20.65 -16.49
CA LYS A 11 8.30 19.47 -17.32
C LYS A 11 9.57 18.71 -17.72
N ASP A 12 10.67 19.44 -17.92
CA ASP A 12 11.95 18.91 -18.39
C ASP A 12 12.88 18.50 -17.24
N ARG A 13 12.46 18.71 -15.98
CA ARG A 13 13.24 18.30 -14.81
C ARG A 13 13.16 16.78 -14.60
N PRO A 14 14.31 16.12 -14.32
CA PRO A 14 14.32 14.69 -14.03
C PRO A 14 13.59 14.37 -12.70
N GLY A 15 13.88 15.15 -11.66
CA GLY A 15 13.13 15.18 -10.40
C GLY A 15 12.01 16.20 -10.46
N ARG A 16 10.77 15.71 -10.38
CA ARG A 16 9.55 16.52 -10.29
C ARG A 16 8.44 15.70 -9.64
N PHE A 17 7.48 16.38 -9.01
CA PHE A 17 6.27 15.75 -8.50
C PHE A 17 5.37 15.28 -9.65
N ARG A 18 4.70 14.15 -9.44
CA ARG A 18 3.82 13.49 -10.40
C ARG A 18 2.57 13.05 -9.64
N SER A 19 1.43 13.02 -10.33
CA SER A 19 0.22 12.40 -9.76
C SER A 19 0.48 10.94 -9.39
N LEU A 20 -0.31 10.42 -8.46
CA LEU A 20 -0.25 9.01 -8.06
C LEU A 20 -0.30 8.10 -9.30
N GLY A 21 0.53 7.05 -9.30
CA GLY A 21 0.65 6.11 -10.41
C GLY A 21 1.54 6.55 -11.59
N ASP A 22 1.78 7.85 -11.79
CA ASP A 22 2.58 8.35 -12.93
C ASP A 22 4.10 8.37 -12.65
N GLY A 23 4.50 7.98 -11.44
CA GLY A 23 5.89 7.97 -10.97
C GLY A 23 6.50 6.57 -10.87
N GLN A 24 7.62 6.48 -10.14
CA GLN A 24 8.34 5.22 -9.89
C GLN A 24 8.15 4.69 -8.47
N ILE A 25 7.17 5.20 -7.73
CA ILE A 25 6.91 4.79 -6.35
C ILE A 25 6.16 3.46 -6.34
N ASP A 26 6.64 2.51 -5.53
CA ASP A 26 5.95 1.24 -5.31
C ASP A 26 4.88 1.38 -4.21
N PHE A 27 3.70 1.87 -4.61
CA PHE A 27 2.58 2.03 -3.70
C PHE A 27 2.06 0.70 -3.15
N LYS A 28 2.14 -0.40 -3.92
CA LYS A 28 1.69 -1.71 -3.46
C LYS A 28 2.51 -2.18 -2.27
N ALA A 29 3.83 -2.05 -2.34
CA ALA A 29 4.71 -2.39 -1.22
C ALA A 29 4.44 -1.50 0.01
N ILE A 30 4.22 -0.19 -0.19
CA ILE A 30 3.94 0.75 0.91
C ILE A 30 2.64 0.37 1.63
N PHE A 31 1.52 0.23 0.91
CA PHE A 31 0.23 -0.12 1.52
C PHE A 31 0.26 -1.51 2.16
N SER A 32 0.95 -2.47 1.56
CA SER A 32 1.14 -3.81 2.15
C SER A 32 1.90 -3.76 3.47
N GLN A 33 2.91 -2.90 3.58
CA GLN A 33 3.67 -2.72 4.82
C GLN A 33 2.84 -1.98 5.88
N LEU A 34 2.08 -0.94 5.51
CA LEU A 34 1.17 -0.27 6.44
C LEU A 34 0.12 -1.23 7.01
N ALA A 35 -0.50 -2.06 6.15
CA ALA A 35 -1.42 -3.09 6.56
C ALA A 35 -0.73 -4.16 7.44
N LYS A 36 0.49 -4.57 7.12
CA LYS A 36 1.24 -5.54 7.97
C LYS A 36 1.46 -5.04 9.39
N TYR A 37 1.67 -3.74 9.57
CA TYR A 37 1.96 -3.13 10.87
C TYR A 37 0.73 -2.57 11.58
N ASP A 38 -0.48 -2.86 11.08
CA ASP A 38 -1.74 -2.41 11.67
C ASP A 38 -1.81 -0.89 11.87
N PHE A 39 -1.35 -0.15 10.86
CA PHE A 39 -1.35 1.30 10.91
C PHE A 39 -2.76 1.86 10.65
N ASP A 40 -3.42 2.35 11.70
CA ASP A 40 -4.78 2.91 11.68
C ASP A 40 -4.83 4.41 11.30
N GLY A 41 -4.04 4.79 10.29
CA GLY A 41 -3.96 6.18 9.81
C GLY A 41 -4.77 6.44 8.54
N TRP A 42 -4.90 7.71 8.19
CA TRP A 42 -5.60 8.12 6.97
C TRP A 42 -4.63 8.21 5.80
N ALA A 43 -5.01 7.66 4.66
CA ALA A 43 -4.30 7.89 3.40
C ALA A 43 -4.68 9.27 2.85
N VAL A 44 -3.81 10.27 3.07
CA VAL A 44 -4.01 11.66 2.63
C VAL A 44 -3.23 11.93 1.35
N LEU A 45 -3.88 12.57 0.38
CA LEU A 45 -3.25 13.03 -0.86
C LEU A 45 -2.90 14.52 -0.78
N GLU A 46 -1.60 14.82 -0.66
CA GLU A 46 -1.05 16.12 -1.04
C GLU A 46 -0.70 16.08 -2.54
N TRP A 47 -1.32 16.95 -3.33
CA TRP A 47 -1.23 16.84 -4.79
C TRP A 47 -0.35 17.93 -5.41
N GLU A 48 0.61 17.51 -6.23
CA GLU A 48 1.40 18.39 -7.09
C GLU A 48 1.78 17.68 -8.41
N CYS A 49 1.51 18.32 -9.54
CA CYS A 49 1.94 17.85 -10.85
C CYS A 49 2.02 19.01 -11.86
N CYS A 50 3.11 19.08 -12.63
CA CYS A 50 3.27 20.12 -13.67
C CYS A 50 2.63 19.75 -15.02
N ILE A 51 1.83 18.67 -15.09
CA ILE A 51 1.23 18.13 -16.33
C ILE A 51 -0.29 18.05 -16.21
N LYS A 52 -0.81 17.37 -15.19
CA LYS A 52 -2.26 17.23 -14.94
C LYS A 52 -2.82 18.48 -14.26
N SER A 53 -4.14 18.69 -14.34
CA SER A 53 -4.82 19.70 -13.51
C SER A 53 -5.06 19.16 -12.09
N PRO A 54 -5.23 20.03 -11.08
CA PRO A 54 -5.53 19.58 -9.72
C PRO A 54 -6.85 18.81 -9.62
N GLU A 55 -7.87 19.17 -10.41
CA GLU A 55 -9.18 18.49 -10.40
C GLU A 55 -9.06 17.06 -10.93
N GLN A 56 -8.35 16.88 -12.06
CA GLN A 56 -8.07 15.55 -12.60
C GLN A 56 -7.24 14.73 -11.59
N GLY A 57 -6.21 15.36 -11.04
CA GLY A 57 -5.31 14.75 -10.05
C GLY A 57 -6.01 14.27 -8.79
N ALA A 58 -6.94 15.07 -8.27
CA ALA A 58 -7.75 14.72 -7.11
C ALA A 58 -8.74 13.58 -7.42
N ALA A 59 -9.43 13.66 -8.57
CA ALA A 59 -10.40 12.64 -8.97
C ALA A 59 -9.75 11.27 -9.20
N GLU A 60 -8.63 11.22 -9.92
CA GLU A 60 -7.88 9.98 -10.15
C GLU A 60 -7.21 9.49 -8.86
N GLY A 61 -6.64 10.41 -8.06
CA GLY A 61 -5.92 10.08 -6.83
C GLY A 61 -6.81 9.47 -5.75
N ALA A 62 -8.06 9.91 -5.63
CA ALA A 62 -9.01 9.33 -4.69
C ALA A 62 -9.31 7.86 -5.01
N VAL A 63 -9.55 7.54 -6.29
CA VAL A 63 -9.77 6.16 -6.75
C VAL A 63 -8.51 5.32 -6.57
N PHE A 64 -7.35 5.86 -6.96
CA PHE A 64 -6.06 5.17 -6.81
C PHE A 64 -5.79 4.77 -5.35
N ILE A 65 -6.05 5.66 -4.39
CA ILE A 65 -5.89 5.36 -2.96
C ILE A 65 -6.84 4.25 -2.55
N ALA A 66 -8.12 4.36 -2.90
CA ALA A 66 -9.13 3.35 -2.55
C ALA A 66 -8.75 1.96 -3.07
N ASP A 67 -8.25 1.87 -4.31
CA ASP A 67 -7.82 0.61 -4.93
C ASP A 67 -6.58 -0.03 -4.26
N HIS A 68 -5.80 0.76 -3.49
CA HIS A 68 -4.64 0.26 -2.75
C HIS A 68 -4.95 -0.07 -1.28
N MET A 69 -6.11 0.33 -0.77
CA MET A 69 -6.52 -0.03 0.59
C MET A 69 -6.65 -1.55 0.71
N ILE A 70 -6.24 -2.08 1.87
CA ILE A 70 -6.23 -3.52 2.13
C ILE A 70 -7.18 -3.80 3.29
N ASP A 71 -8.21 -4.59 3.01
CA ASP A 71 -9.04 -5.20 4.05
C ASP A 71 -8.25 -6.37 4.66
N GLN A 72 -7.81 -6.18 5.91
CA GLN A 72 -7.05 -7.19 6.63
C GLN A 72 -7.92 -8.42 6.96
N THR A 73 -7.29 -9.59 7.05
CA THR A 73 -7.96 -10.83 7.47
C THR A 73 -8.14 -10.87 8.99
N ASP A 74 -9.34 -11.21 9.44
CA ASP A 74 -9.63 -11.45 10.87
C ASP A 74 -9.03 -12.78 11.39
N LYS A 75 -8.53 -13.63 10.48
CA LYS A 75 -8.03 -14.98 10.80
C LYS A 75 -6.52 -15.06 10.59
N ALA A 76 -5.84 -15.66 11.56
CA ALA A 76 -4.45 -16.04 11.43
C ALA A 76 -4.30 -17.08 10.31
N PHE A 77 -3.26 -16.93 9.49
CA PHE A 77 -2.98 -17.82 8.36
C PHE A 77 -2.76 -19.28 8.81
N ASP A 78 -2.09 -19.48 9.95
CA ASP A 78 -1.80 -20.82 10.50
C ASP A 78 -3.01 -21.52 11.10
N ASP A 79 -4.13 -20.79 11.31
CA ASP A 79 -5.38 -21.34 11.82
C ASP A 79 -6.21 -22.04 10.71
N PHE A 80 -5.69 -22.09 9.48
CA PHE A 80 -6.29 -22.87 8.39
C PHE A 80 -6.39 -24.37 8.72
N ALA A 81 -5.54 -24.85 9.66
CA ALA A 81 -5.60 -26.23 10.11
C ALA A 81 -6.83 -26.55 10.97
N GLY A 82 -7.59 -25.55 11.46
CA GLY A 82 -9.01 -25.56 11.86
C GLY A 82 -9.58 -26.76 12.64
N GLY A 83 -8.72 -27.65 13.13
CA GLY A 83 -9.10 -28.90 13.75
C GLY A 83 -9.36 -28.64 15.21
N ALA A 84 -10.56 -28.97 15.67
CA ALA A 84 -10.82 -29.04 17.10
C ALA A 84 -9.73 -29.91 17.75
N ARG A 85 -9.05 -29.36 18.76
CA ARG A 85 -8.01 -30.06 19.51
C ARG A 85 -8.63 -31.29 20.19
N ASP A 86 -8.45 -32.47 19.63
CA ASP A 86 -8.82 -33.73 20.27
C ASP A 86 -7.67 -34.19 21.18
N ASP A 87 -7.73 -33.77 22.44
CA ASP A 87 -6.77 -34.19 23.46
C ASP A 87 -6.70 -35.72 23.63
N ALA A 88 -7.78 -36.46 23.34
CA ALA A 88 -7.77 -37.92 23.42
C ALA A 88 -7.02 -38.53 22.22
N GLN A 89 -7.16 -37.96 21.02
CA GLN A 89 -6.34 -38.34 19.86
C GLN A 89 -4.85 -38.04 20.11
N ILE A 90 -4.53 -36.88 20.69
CA ILE A 90 -3.15 -36.48 21.01
C ILE A 90 -2.53 -37.44 22.04
N LYS A 91 -3.27 -37.78 23.12
CA LYS A 91 -2.81 -38.74 24.13
C LYS A 91 -2.55 -40.12 23.54
N ARG A 92 -3.46 -40.63 22.69
CA ARG A 92 -3.26 -41.90 21.97
C ARG A 92 -2.01 -41.90 21.09
N MET A 93 -1.72 -40.81 20.38
CA MET A 93 -0.50 -40.68 19.58
C MET A 93 0.77 -40.64 20.43
N LEU A 94 0.70 -40.08 21.64
CA LEU A 94 1.81 -40.00 22.61
C LEU A 94 1.96 -41.26 23.47
N GLY A 95 1.05 -42.24 23.37
CA GLY A 95 1.05 -43.44 24.22
C GLY A 95 0.65 -43.18 25.68
N LEU A 96 -0.12 -42.12 25.92
CA LEU A 96 -0.64 -41.70 27.23
C LEU A 96 -2.10 -42.11 27.43
#